data_AF-A0A7K0XD35-F1
#
_entry.id   AF-A0A7K0XD35-F1
#
_cell.length_a   1.000
_cell.length_b   1.000
_cell.length_c   1.000
_cell.angle_alpha   90.00
_cell.angle_beta   90.00
_cell.angle_gamma   90.00
#
_symmetry.space_group_name_H-M   'P 1'
#
loop_
_entity.id
_entity.type
_entity.pdbx_description
1 polymer ?
#
loop_
_entity_poly.entity_id
_entity_poly.type
_entity_poly.pdbx_seq_one_letter_code
_entity_poly.pdbx_strand_id
1 'polypeptide(L)'
;MSPFGFTPDNNDEENPKPDDFAAMMRQMQEQIQKQFQELGINPAGFINPFANFAPGAKGQQEALPIATVRDTAKKFAQTQGSQPLGTKDVTVVNNALEIAELWLNEATVFPATAIGAAHTSLSRLDWVDETLPGWQATMEPLATGLATAISSLLDQAVTGQGDGQDDAVAALAGSMGAIAGLLRGFIGSMIATQLGQAIGAISSNATGAHDVALPLLDPARPILIPENIEKWSADLEIPKTEVYLFHALREAAIARLF
;
A
#
# COMPACT_ATOMS: atom_id res chain seq x y z
N MET A 1 25.35 -70.61 18.92
CA MET A 1 24.00 -70.09 19.15
C MET A 1 24.12 -68.60 19.40
N SER A 2 23.71 -67.75 18.46
CA SER A 2 23.50 -66.32 18.75
C SER A 2 22.22 -66.16 19.57
N PRO A 3 22.06 -65.01 20.24
CA PRO A 3 20.98 -64.17 19.76
C PRO A 3 21.43 -62.73 19.51
N PHE A 4 20.88 -62.21 18.42
CA PHE A 4 20.91 -60.83 17.98
C PHE A 4 20.23 -59.93 19.02
N GLY A 5 20.95 -58.95 19.55
CA GLY A 5 20.39 -57.83 20.29
C GLY A 5 20.29 -56.63 19.37
N PHE A 6 19.08 -56.31 18.90
CA PHE A 6 18.76 -55.00 18.34
C PHE A 6 18.69 -54.01 19.50
N THR A 7 19.69 -53.13 19.62
CA THR A 7 19.53 -51.85 20.33
C THR A 7 18.69 -50.94 19.43
N PRO A 8 17.55 -50.40 19.89
CA PRO A 8 16.91 -49.29 19.20
C PRO A 8 17.82 -48.07 19.39
N ASP A 9 18.35 -47.56 18.29
CA ASP A 9 18.93 -46.23 18.22
C ASP A 9 17.75 -45.24 18.28
N ASN A 10 17.44 -44.73 19.47
CA ASN A 10 16.50 -43.63 19.64
C ASN A 10 17.22 -42.34 19.19
N ASN A 11 17.22 -42.08 17.88
CA ASN A 11 17.37 -40.73 17.37
C ASN A 11 16.03 -40.01 17.58
N ASP A 12 15.82 -39.50 18.79
CA ASP A 12 14.85 -38.45 19.06
C ASP A 12 15.44 -37.14 18.48
N GLU A 13 15.24 -36.90 17.19
CA GLU A 13 15.35 -35.55 16.63
C GLU A 13 14.26 -34.70 17.30
N GLU A 14 14.64 -33.98 18.35
CA GLU A 14 13.79 -33.01 19.04
C GLU A 14 13.28 -31.97 18.04
N ASN A 15 12.00 -32.10 17.67
CA ASN A 15 11.22 -31.01 17.11
C ASN A 15 11.32 -29.81 18.08
N PRO A 16 11.71 -28.61 17.64
CA PRO A 16 11.89 -27.47 18.53
C PRO A 16 10.55 -27.16 19.22
N LYS A 17 10.58 -27.15 20.57
CA LYS A 17 9.39 -26.92 21.38
C LYS A 17 8.90 -25.46 21.18
N PRO A 18 7.60 -25.18 21.24
CA PRO A 18 7.04 -23.82 21.11
C PRO A 18 7.66 -22.80 22.08
N ASP A 19 8.15 -23.26 23.23
CA ASP A 19 8.84 -22.46 24.23
C ASP A 19 10.21 -21.94 23.76
N ASP A 20 10.92 -22.69 22.92
CA ASP A 20 12.21 -22.28 22.34
C ASP A 20 12.03 -21.15 21.32
N PHE A 21 10.93 -21.15 20.57
CA PHE A 21 10.61 -20.06 19.66
C PHE A 21 10.24 -18.77 20.40
N ALA A 22 9.50 -18.88 21.51
CA ALA A 22 9.17 -17.74 22.37
C ALA A 22 10.42 -17.16 23.06
N ALA A 23 11.35 -18.02 23.50
CA ALA A 23 12.64 -17.61 24.04
C ALA A 23 13.53 -16.96 22.96
N MET A 24 13.57 -17.53 21.75
CA MET A 24 14.31 -17.00 20.61
C MET A 24 13.78 -15.63 20.16
N MET A 25 12.46 -15.43 20.14
CA MET A 25 11.84 -14.13 19.82
C MET A 25 12.16 -13.06 20.88
N ARG A 26 12.19 -13.42 22.17
CA ARG A 26 12.62 -12.50 23.24
C ARG A 26 14.09 -12.12 23.10
N GLN A 27 14.94 -13.11 22.85
CA GLN A 27 16.37 -12.88 22.63
C GLN A 27 16.60 -11.98 21.40
N MET A 28 15.84 -12.20 20.33
CA MET A 28 15.92 -11.37 19.12
C MET A 28 15.45 -9.93 19.38
N GLN A 29 14.37 -9.73 20.13
CA GLN A 29 13.91 -8.39 20.53
C GLN A 29 14.94 -7.65 21.38
N GLU A 30 15.58 -8.34 22.32
CA GLU A 30 16.65 -7.76 23.15
C GLU A 30 17.90 -7.42 22.32
N GLN A 31 18.24 -8.27 21.34
CA GLN A 31 19.36 -8.01 20.43
C GLN A 31 19.11 -6.80 19.52
N ILE A 32 17.89 -6.68 18.99
CA ILE A 32 17.48 -5.54 18.17
C ILE A 32 17.49 -4.27 19.03
N GLN A 33 16.96 -4.30 20.25
CA GLN A 33 17.03 -3.13 21.15
C GLN A 33 18.46 -2.70 21.44
N LYS A 34 19.37 -3.64 21.70
CA LYS A 34 20.79 -3.34 21.93
C LYS A 34 21.46 -2.78 20.68
N GLN A 35 21.25 -3.38 19.50
CA GLN A 35 21.79 -2.85 18.24
C GLN A 35 21.25 -1.44 17.93
N PHE A 36 19.98 -1.17 18.24
CA PHE A 36 19.38 0.16 18.04
C PHE A 36 19.91 1.21 19.02
N GLN A 37 20.16 0.83 20.27
CA GLN A 37 20.82 1.69 21.26
C GLN A 37 22.28 1.97 20.88
N GLU A 38 23.01 0.97 20.38
CA GLU A 38 24.38 1.13 19.88
C GLU A 38 24.47 2.02 18.63
N LEU A 39 23.41 2.06 17.80
CA LEU A 39 23.30 2.93 16.63
C LEU A 39 22.78 4.34 16.94
N GLY A 40 22.47 4.66 18.20
CA GLY A 40 22.07 6.01 18.64
C GLY A 40 20.71 6.49 18.10
N ILE A 41 19.85 5.59 17.61
CA ILE A 41 18.54 5.93 17.05
C ILE A 41 17.50 5.91 18.19
N ASN A 42 16.85 7.06 18.41
CA ASN A 42 15.87 7.26 19.46
C ASN A 42 14.57 6.45 19.17
N PRO A 43 14.13 5.54 20.06
CA PRO A 43 13.02 4.61 19.79
C PRO A 43 11.64 5.26 19.69
N ALA A 44 11.49 6.53 20.06
CA ALA A 44 10.19 7.22 20.07
C ALA A 44 9.62 7.53 18.67
N GLY A 45 10.45 7.49 17.62
CA GLY A 45 10.03 7.77 16.24
C GLY A 45 9.96 6.55 15.31
N PHE A 46 10.33 5.36 15.82
CA PHE A 46 10.40 4.14 15.01
C PHE A 46 9.16 3.28 15.28
N ILE A 47 8.23 3.24 14.32
CA ILE A 47 7.12 2.29 14.33
C ILE A 47 7.71 0.90 14.10
N ASN A 48 7.82 0.11 15.17
CA ASN A 48 8.26 -1.28 15.06
C ASN A 48 7.20 -2.06 14.28
N PRO A 49 7.46 -2.52 13.04
CA PRO A 49 6.48 -3.26 12.24
C PRO A 49 6.09 -4.59 12.91
N PHE A 50 6.90 -5.09 13.85
CA PHE A 50 6.61 -6.27 14.66
C PHE A 50 5.78 -5.99 15.92
N ALA A 51 5.57 -4.74 16.32
CA ALA A 51 4.69 -4.42 17.46
C ALA A 51 3.23 -4.83 17.19
N ASN A 52 2.81 -4.80 15.92
CA ASN A 52 1.51 -5.31 15.49
C ASN A 52 1.39 -6.84 15.57
N PHE A 53 2.48 -7.56 15.86
CA PHE A 53 2.52 -9.02 15.99
C PHE A 53 2.62 -9.49 17.46
N ALA A 54 2.51 -8.58 18.43
CA ALA A 54 2.51 -8.95 19.85
C ALA A 54 1.20 -9.70 20.23
N PRO A 55 1.28 -10.84 20.92
CA PRO A 55 0.10 -11.56 21.38
C PRO A 55 -0.64 -10.68 22.42
N GLY A 56 -1.85 -10.23 22.08
CA GLY A 56 -2.65 -9.33 22.93
C GLY A 56 -2.88 -7.94 22.36
N ALA A 57 -2.25 -7.56 21.23
CA ALA A 57 -2.63 -6.38 20.49
C ALA A 57 -3.98 -6.61 19.80
N LYS A 58 -5.08 -6.12 20.40
CA LYS A 58 -6.37 -5.93 19.71
C LYS A 58 -6.28 -4.78 18.70
N GLY A 59 -5.26 -4.79 17.84
CA GLY A 59 -5.30 -4.02 16.62
C GLY A 59 -6.22 -4.79 15.67
N GLN A 60 -7.29 -4.16 15.19
CA GLN A 60 -7.86 -4.59 13.92
C GLN A 60 -6.69 -4.63 12.95
N GLN A 61 -6.26 -5.82 12.58
CA GLN A 61 -5.18 -6.00 11.63
C GLN A 61 -5.77 -5.50 10.31
N GLU A 62 -5.49 -4.24 9.98
CA GLU A 62 -5.98 -3.61 8.76
C GLU A 62 -5.62 -4.52 7.59
N ALA A 63 -6.63 -4.96 6.84
CA ALA A 63 -6.45 -5.86 5.71
C ALA A 63 -5.47 -5.28 4.67
N LEU A 64 -5.31 -3.96 4.66
CA LEU A 64 -4.35 -3.22 3.86
C LEU A 64 -3.65 -2.15 4.73
N PRO A 65 -2.38 -2.35 5.13
CA PRO A 65 -1.63 -1.35 5.89
C PRO A 65 -1.30 -0.13 5.01
N ILE A 66 -2.13 0.91 5.10
CA ILE A 66 -2.05 2.08 4.21
C ILE A 66 -0.74 2.87 4.32
N ALA A 67 -0.15 2.91 5.51
CA ALA A 67 1.15 3.53 5.72
C ALA A 67 2.24 2.84 4.88
N THR A 68 2.22 1.50 4.82
CA THR A 68 3.16 0.72 3.99
C THR A 68 2.95 0.99 2.50
N VAL A 69 1.70 1.13 2.05
CA VAL A 69 1.36 1.50 0.67
C VAL A 69 1.97 2.86 0.33
N ARG A 70 1.71 3.86 1.18
CA ARG A 70 2.22 5.24 1.03
C ARG A 70 3.74 5.27 0.96
N ASP A 71 4.40 4.69 1.94
CA ASP A 71 5.87 4.74 2.05
C ASP A 71 6.54 4.05 0.86
N THR A 72 5.99 2.90 0.44
CA THR A 72 6.49 2.18 -0.73
C THR A 72 6.27 2.99 -2.00
N ALA A 73 5.10 3.58 -2.19
CA ALA A 73 4.78 4.41 -3.35
C ALA A 73 5.68 5.65 -3.44
N LYS A 74 5.85 6.38 -2.33
CA LYS A 74 6.71 7.58 -2.27
C LYS A 74 8.18 7.22 -2.50
N LYS A 75 8.67 6.13 -1.91
CA LYS A 75 10.05 5.66 -2.15
C LYS A 75 10.27 5.29 -3.62
N PHE A 76 9.30 4.61 -4.24
CA PHE A 76 9.37 4.28 -5.65
C PHE A 76 9.40 5.55 -6.52
N ALA A 77 8.47 6.49 -6.29
CA ALA A 77 8.41 7.76 -7.00
C ALA A 77 9.68 8.61 -6.84
N GLN A 78 10.26 8.66 -5.63
CA GLN A 78 11.55 9.32 -5.36
C GLN A 78 12.69 8.69 -6.15
N THR A 79 12.70 7.35 -6.27
CA THR A 79 13.73 6.62 -7.04
C THR A 79 13.65 6.95 -8.53
N GLN A 80 12.46 7.22 -9.06
CA GLN A 80 12.24 7.68 -10.44
C GLN A 80 12.53 9.18 -10.64
N GLY A 81 12.87 9.90 -9.58
CA GLY A 81 12.97 11.35 -9.54
C GLY A 81 11.59 11.99 -9.33
N SER A 82 11.51 12.95 -8.41
CA SER A 82 10.35 13.84 -8.31
C SER A 82 10.89 15.23 -7.99
N GLN A 83 10.51 16.21 -8.80
CA GLN A 83 10.89 17.59 -8.57
C GLN A 83 9.80 18.30 -7.74
N PRO A 84 10.19 19.26 -6.88
CA PRO A 84 9.21 20.13 -6.24
C PRO A 84 8.55 21.02 -7.30
N LEU A 85 7.30 21.39 -7.05
CA LEU A 85 6.56 22.28 -7.94
C LEU A 85 7.14 23.70 -7.91
N GLY A 86 7.39 24.27 -9.09
CA GLY A 86 7.75 25.66 -9.25
C GLY A 86 6.53 26.56 -9.44
N THR A 87 6.69 27.86 -9.16
CA THR A 87 5.64 28.87 -9.42
C THR A 87 5.22 28.92 -10.88
N LYS A 88 6.15 28.66 -11.82
CA LYS A 88 5.87 28.60 -13.25
C LYS A 88 4.91 27.45 -13.57
N ASP A 89 5.11 26.28 -12.98
CA ASP A 89 4.30 25.09 -13.25
C ASP A 89 2.85 25.34 -12.83
N VAL A 90 2.66 25.87 -11.62
CA VAL A 90 1.35 26.27 -11.10
C VAL A 90 0.68 27.31 -11.99
N THR A 91 1.42 28.31 -12.45
CA THR A 91 0.88 29.36 -13.32
C THR A 91 0.43 28.80 -14.67
N VAL A 92 1.23 27.93 -15.29
CA VAL A 92 0.90 27.32 -16.59
C VAL A 92 -0.34 26.44 -16.49
N VAL A 93 -0.42 25.59 -15.46
CA VAL A 93 -1.60 24.75 -15.23
C VAL A 93 -2.85 25.57 -14.98
N ASN A 94 -2.78 26.60 -14.13
CA ASN A 94 -3.93 27.45 -13.84
C ASN A 94 -4.45 28.16 -15.09
N ASN A 95 -3.56 28.74 -15.90
CA ASN A 95 -3.95 29.38 -17.15
C ASN A 95 -4.60 28.37 -18.13
N ALA A 96 -4.04 27.16 -18.23
CA ALA A 96 -4.61 26.13 -19.10
C ALA A 96 -5.99 25.67 -18.63
N LEU A 97 -6.18 25.50 -17.31
CA LEU A 97 -7.47 25.13 -16.73
C LEU A 97 -8.50 26.25 -16.86
N GLU A 98 -8.13 27.51 -16.68
CA GLU A 98 -9.05 28.64 -16.90
C GLU A 98 -9.59 28.68 -18.34
N ILE A 99 -8.72 28.46 -19.33
CA ILE A 99 -9.13 28.37 -20.73
C ILE A 99 -10.00 27.13 -20.96
N ALA A 100 -9.61 25.98 -20.40
CA ALA A 100 -10.38 24.73 -20.52
C ALA A 100 -11.79 24.87 -19.94
N GLU A 101 -11.93 25.47 -18.75
CA GLU A 101 -13.21 25.73 -18.10
C GLU A 101 -14.09 26.66 -18.93
N LEU A 102 -13.50 27.70 -19.54
CA LEU A 102 -14.22 28.61 -20.45
C LEU A 102 -14.79 27.85 -21.66
N TRP A 103 -14.00 26.97 -22.28
CA TRP A 103 -14.43 26.19 -23.45
C TRP A 103 -15.47 25.13 -23.08
N LEU A 104 -15.29 24.45 -21.94
CA LEU A 104 -16.22 23.45 -21.44
C LEU A 104 -17.57 24.06 -21.06
N ASN A 105 -17.62 25.29 -20.55
CA ASN A 105 -18.88 25.97 -20.25
C ASN A 105 -19.80 26.12 -21.47
N GLU A 106 -19.22 26.25 -22.67
CA GLU A 106 -19.99 26.30 -23.92
C GLU A 106 -20.32 24.90 -24.45
N ALA A 107 -19.38 23.96 -24.28
CA ALA A 107 -19.48 22.62 -24.86
C ALA A 107 -20.30 21.61 -24.04
N THR A 108 -20.56 21.87 -22.75
CA THR A 108 -21.27 20.93 -21.88
C THR A 108 -22.21 21.61 -20.87
N VAL A 109 -23.22 20.87 -20.43
CA VAL A 109 -24.18 21.30 -19.39
C VAL A 109 -23.74 20.92 -17.97
N PHE A 110 -22.68 20.11 -17.84
CA PHE A 110 -22.13 19.75 -16.53
C PHE A 110 -21.47 20.97 -15.88
N PRO A 111 -21.81 21.29 -14.61
CA PRO A 111 -21.30 22.46 -13.93
C PRO A 111 -19.78 22.37 -13.75
N ALA A 112 -19.10 23.52 -13.75
CA ALA A 112 -17.69 23.60 -13.37
C ALA A 112 -17.47 23.03 -11.96
N THR A 113 -16.38 22.29 -11.77
CA THR A 113 -16.03 21.77 -10.45
C THR A 113 -15.69 22.92 -9.51
N ALA A 114 -16.37 22.99 -8.38
CA ALA A 114 -16.26 24.11 -7.43
C ALA A 114 -15.01 23.95 -6.55
N ILE A 115 -13.83 24.16 -7.11
CA ILE A 115 -12.58 24.18 -6.34
C ILE A 115 -11.77 25.35 -6.86
N GLY A 116 -11.58 26.36 -5.99
CA GLY A 116 -10.69 27.48 -6.30
C GLY A 116 -9.33 26.94 -6.73
N ALA A 117 -8.61 27.63 -7.61
CA ALA A 117 -7.38 27.21 -8.29
C ALA A 117 -6.21 26.69 -7.41
N ALA A 118 -6.39 26.55 -6.11
CA ALA A 118 -5.49 25.84 -5.21
C ALA A 118 -5.61 24.30 -5.40
N HIS A 119 -4.46 23.62 -5.46
CA HIS A 119 -4.33 22.15 -5.53
C HIS A 119 -4.65 21.47 -6.87
N THR A 120 -4.59 22.18 -7.99
CA THR A 120 -4.74 21.62 -9.34
C THR A 120 -3.43 21.17 -9.97
N SER A 121 -2.28 21.59 -9.41
CA SER A 121 -0.94 21.20 -9.83
C SER A 121 -0.29 20.42 -8.70
N LEU A 122 0.13 19.18 -8.94
CA LEU A 122 0.79 18.33 -7.94
C LEU A 122 2.16 17.84 -8.42
N SER A 123 3.10 17.67 -7.50
CA SER A 123 4.29 16.85 -7.75
C SER A 123 3.89 15.37 -7.78
N ARG A 124 4.79 14.48 -8.24
CA ARG A 124 4.53 13.03 -8.21
C ARG A 124 4.26 12.53 -6.79
N LEU A 125 4.97 13.07 -5.80
CA LEU A 125 4.82 12.70 -4.39
C LEU A 125 3.51 13.21 -3.80
N ASP A 126 3.13 14.45 -4.11
CA ASP A 126 1.87 15.00 -3.63
C ASP A 126 0.68 14.28 -4.30
N TRP A 127 0.81 13.87 -5.56
CA TRP A 127 -0.20 13.06 -6.24
C TRP A 127 -0.41 11.69 -5.57
N VAL A 128 0.67 11.04 -5.10
CA VAL A 128 0.56 9.82 -4.30
C VAL A 128 -0.24 10.09 -3.04
N ASP A 129 0.08 11.16 -2.30
CA ASP A 129 -0.60 11.49 -1.05
C ASP A 129 -2.07 11.85 -1.26
N GLU A 130 -2.37 12.57 -2.34
CA GLU A 130 -3.71 13.04 -2.69
C GLU A 130 -4.62 11.90 -3.14
N THR A 131 -4.11 10.95 -3.92
CA THR A 131 -4.92 9.86 -4.47
C THR A 131 -5.03 8.64 -3.55
N LEU A 132 -4.17 8.56 -2.53
CA LEU A 132 -4.10 7.40 -1.63
C LEU A 132 -5.44 7.02 -0.98
N PRO A 133 -6.28 7.96 -0.50
CA PRO A 133 -7.59 7.61 0.06
C PRO A 133 -8.50 6.91 -0.96
N GLY A 134 -8.51 7.37 -2.21
CA GLY A 134 -9.31 6.75 -3.28
C GLY A 134 -8.79 5.38 -3.69
N TRP A 135 -7.46 5.19 -3.69
CA TRP A 135 -6.87 3.86 -3.85
C TRP A 135 -7.29 2.90 -2.74
N GLN A 136 -7.29 3.37 -1.49
CA GLN A 136 -7.76 2.57 -0.35
C GLN A 136 -9.22 2.17 -0.52
N ALA A 137 -10.11 3.13 -0.78
CA ALA A 137 -11.54 2.86 -0.96
C ALA A 137 -11.82 1.86 -2.10
N THR A 138 -11.03 1.93 -3.18
CA THR A 138 -11.14 1.01 -4.31
C THR A 138 -10.63 -0.40 -3.98
N MET A 139 -9.57 -0.51 -3.18
CA MET A 139 -8.89 -1.78 -2.90
C MET A 139 -9.38 -2.49 -1.63
N GLU A 140 -10.02 -1.78 -0.70
CA GLU A 140 -10.53 -2.32 0.57
C GLU A 140 -11.49 -3.51 0.39
N PRO A 141 -12.43 -3.52 -0.57
CA PRO A 141 -13.29 -4.69 -0.82
C PRO A 141 -12.49 -5.93 -1.24
N LEU A 142 -11.43 -5.74 -2.03
CA LEU A 142 -10.56 -6.84 -2.48
C LEU A 142 -9.73 -7.39 -1.33
N ALA A 143 -9.16 -6.51 -0.51
CA ALA A 143 -8.39 -6.90 0.68
C ALA A 143 -9.26 -7.67 1.67
N THR A 144 -10.49 -7.19 1.90
CA THR A 144 -11.48 -7.85 2.77
C THR A 144 -11.86 -9.22 2.22
N GLY A 145 -12.23 -9.30 0.94
CA GLY A 145 -12.60 -10.57 0.30
C GLY A 145 -11.50 -11.62 0.35
N LEU A 146 -10.25 -11.21 0.09
CA LEU A 146 -9.10 -12.11 0.18
C LEU A 146 -8.84 -12.56 1.63
N ALA A 147 -8.91 -11.64 2.60
CA ALA A 147 -8.74 -11.98 4.01
C ALA A 147 -9.80 -12.99 4.47
N THR A 148 -11.06 -12.82 4.05
CA THR A 148 -12.15 -13.77 4.33
C THR A 148 -11.88 -15.12 3.67
N ALA A 149 -11.46 -15.16 2.40
CA ALA A 149 -11.17 -16.39 1.69
C ALA A 149 -10.04 -17.19 2.36
N ILE A 150 -8.93 -16.53 2.72
CA ILE A 150 -7.80 -17.16 3.42
C ILE A 150 -8.26 -17.71 4.77
N SER A 151 -9.04 -16.92 5.53
CA SER A 151 -9.58 -17.36 6.82
C SER A 151 -10.42 -18.63 6.67
N SER A 152 -11.30 -18.67 5.65
CA SER A 152 -12.13 -19.84 5.38
C SER A 152 -11.32 -21.09 5.02
N LEU A 153 -10.21 -20.94 4.29
CA LEU A 153 -9.32 -22.05 3.93
C LEU A 153 -8.55 -22.56 5.16
N LEU A 154 -8.10 -21.66 6.03
CA LEU A 154 -7.42 -22.02 7.26
C LEU A 154 -8.36 -22.72 8.24
N ASP A 155 -9.59 -22.23 8.39
CA ASP A 155 -10.61 -22.87 9.21
C ASP A 155 -10.94 -24.28 8.68
N GLN A 156 -11.04 -24.46 7.36
CA GLN A 156 -11.23 -25.78 6.73
C GLN A 156 -10.04 -26.72 6.97
N ALA A 157 -8.80 -26.21 6.91
CA ALA A 157 -7.62 -27.02 7.17
C ALA A 157 -7.50 -27.46 8.63
N VAL A 158 -7.89 -26.58 9.57
CA VAL A 158 -7.91 -26.88 11.01
C VAL A 158 -9.04 -27.84 11.37
N THR A 159 -10.26 -27.59 10.86
CA THR A 159 -11.42 -28.46 11.13
C THR A 159 -11.33 -29.82 10.44
N GLY A 160 -10.57 -29.95 9.35
CA GLY A 160 -10.25 -31.23 8.71
C GLY A 160 -9.31 -32.13 9.52
N GLN A 161 -8.67 -31.60 10.57
CA GLN A 161 -7.74 -32.33 11.47
C GLN A 161 -8.36 -32.60 12.86
N GLY A 162 -9.51 -33.28 12.90
CA GLY A 162 -9.91 -34.15 14.00
C GLY A 162 -10.64 -33.54 15.20
N ASP A 163 -11.84 -34.06 15.49
CA ASP A 163 -12.64 -33.91 16.73
C ASP A 163 -11.97 -34.59 17.96
N GLY A 164 -10.68 -34.37 18.18
CA GLY A 164 -9.92 -34.95 19.29
C GLY A 164 -9.95 -34.05 20.52
N GLN A 165 -10.72 -34.42 21.55
CA GLN A 165 -10.87 -33.71 22.82
C GLN A 165 -9.67 -33.93 23.77
N ASP A 166 -8.44 -33.71 23.28
CA ASP A 166 -7.19 -33.83 24.05
C ASP A 166 -6.48 -32.46 24.15
N ASP A 167 -5.97 -32.10 25.33
CA ASP A 167 -5.25 -30.83 25.57
C ASP A 167 -4.04 -30.61 24.63
N ALA A 168 -3.46 -31.69 24.10
CA ALA A 168 -2.40 -31.63 23.09
C ALA A 168 -2.90 -31.15 21.71
N VAL A 169 -4.15 -31.47 21.35
CA VAL A 169 -4.80 -31.01 20.11
C VAL A 169 -5.17 -29.53 20.25
N ALA A 170 -5.56 -29.06 21.44
CA ALA A 170 -5.82 -27.65 21.71
C ALA A 170 -4.54 -26.79 21.61
N ALA A 171 -3.40 -27.29 22.10
CA ALA A 171 -2.11 -26.62 21.94
C ALA A 171 -1.66 -26.56 20.47
N LEU A 172 -1.91 -27.62 19.70
CA LEU A 172 -1.66 -27.67 18.26
C LEU A 172 -2.61 -26.75 17.46
N ALA A 173 -3.87 -26.65 17.85
CA ALA A 173 -4.83 -25.71 17.26
C ALA A 173 -4.47 -24.24 17.55
N GLY A 174 -3.99 -23.95 18.76
CA GLY A 174 -3.50 -22.63 19.14
C GLY A 174 -2.26 -22.19 18.34
N SER A 175 -1.31 -23.11 18.12
CA SER A 175 -0.13 -22.84 17.28
C SER A 175 -0.51 -22.68 15.79
N MET A 176 -1.45 -23.46 15.28
CA MET A 176 -1.99 -23.30 13.93
C MET A 176 -2.72 -21.97 13.74
N GLY A 177 -3.48 -21.52 14.74
CA GLY A 177 -4.12 -20.20 14.75
C GLY A 177 -3.13 -19.04 14.76
N ALA A 178 -2.00 -19.17 15.47
CA ALA A 178 -0.92 -18.19 15.45
C ALA A 178 -0.22 -18.13 14.07
N ILE A 179 0.06 -19.29 13.45
CA ILE A 179 0.63 -19.39 12.10
C ILE A 179 -0.32 -18.79 11.06
N ALA A 180 -1.62 -19.07 11.18
CA ALA A 180 -2.67 -18.48 10.36
C ALA A 180 -2.68 -16.94 10.42
N GLY A 181 -2.56 -16.37 11.63
CA GLY A 181 -2.46 -14.92 11.83
C GLY A 181 -1.19 -14.32 11.22
N LEU A 182 -0.04 -14.99 11.39
CA LEU A 182 1.23 -14.59 10.77
C LEU A 182 1.15 -14.59 9.25
N LEU A 183 0.57 -15.65 8.65
CA LEU A 183 0.39 -15.77 7.21
C LEU A 183 -0.53 -14.67 6.67
N ARG A 184 -1.64 -14.36 7.37
CA ARG A 184 -2.55 -13.26 7.00
C ARG A 184 -1.82 -11.92 7.01
N GLY A 185 -1.04 -11.63 8.06
CA GLY A 185 -0.23 -10.41 8.16
C GLY A 185 0.83 -10.31 7.07
N PHE A 186 1.51 -11.41 6.75
CA PHE A 186 2.49 -11.48 5.68
C PHE A 186 1.87 -11.19 4.30
N ILE A 187 0.73 -11.81 3.98
CA ILE A 187 0.01 -11.59 2.72
C ILE A 187 -0.46 -10.13 2.61
N GLY A 188 -1.04 -9.58 3.68
CA GLY A 188 -1.45 -8.16 3.70
C GLY A 188 -0.29 -7.20 3.45
N SER A 189 0.88 -7.48 4.03
CA SER A 189 2.10 -6.69 3.79
C SER A 189 2.61 -6.81 2.34
N MET A 190 2.58 -8.01 1.75
CA MET A 190 2.97 -8.20 0.34
C MET A 190 2.04 -7.46 -0.62
N ILE A 191 0.73 -7.48 -0.37
CA ILE A 191 -0.26 -6.76 -1.19
C ILE A 191 -0.06 -5.26 -1.06
N ALA A 192 0.12 -4.76 0.16
CA ALA A 192 0.39 -3.34 0.38
C ALA A 192 1.67 -2.89 -0.33
N THR A 193 2.72 -3.71 -0.31
CA THR A 193 3.98 -3.41 -1.01
C THR A 193 3.77 -3.38 -2.52
N GLN A 194 3.06 -4.37 -3.09
CA GLN A 194 2.79 -4.41 -4.54
C GLN A 194 1.89 -3.25 -4.98
N LEU A 195 0.86 -2.93 -4.21
CA LEU A 195 0.00 -1.78 -4.47
C LEU A 195 0.80 -0.47 -4.39
N GLY A 196 1.65 -0.32 -3.38
CA GLY A 196 2.52 0.83 -3.25
C GLY A 196 3.46 0.98 -4.45
N GLN A 197 4.09 -0.10 -4.91
CA GLN A 197 4.92 -0.08 -6.12
C GLN A 197 4.11 0.32 -7.36
N ALA A 198 2.90 -0.21 -7.53
CA ALA A 198 2.02 0.13 -8.65
C ALA A 198 1.63 1.62 -8.62
N ILE A 199 1.18 2.13 -7.47
CA ILE A 199 0.84 3.56 -7.30
C ILE A 199 2.06 4.44 -7.56
N GLY A 200 3.23 4.06 -7.06
CA GLY A 200 4.49 4.77 -7.31
C GLY A 200 4.84 4.80 -8.80
N ALA A 201 4.70 3.68 -9.52
CA ALA A 201 4.93 3.61 -10.95
C ALA A 201 3.92 4.44 -11.76
N ILE A 202 2.65 4.45 -11.36
CA ILE A 202 1.61 5.29 -11.95
C ILE A 202 1.95 6.76 -11.75
N SER A 203 2.32 7.17 -10.54
CA SER A 203 2.68 8.57 -10.24
C SER A 203 3.82 9.12 -11.11
N SER A 204 4.69 8.25 -11.61
CA SER A 204 5.81 8.62 -12.48
C SER A 204 5.44 8.81 -13.96
N ASN A 205 4.22 8.44 -14.35
CA ASN A 205 3.75 8.48 -15.74
C ASN A 205 2.39 9.17 -15.93
N ALA A 206 1.54 9.20 -14.89
CA ALA A 206 0.25 9.85 -14.94
C ALA A 206 0.42 11.36 -15.19
N THR A 207 -0.36 11.90 -16.11
CA THR A 207 -0.40 13.34 -16.40
C THR A 207 -1.42 14.08 -15.55
N GLY A 208 -2.42 13.36 -15.01
CA GLY A 208 -3.42 13.88 -14.09
C GLY A 208 -4.01 12.83 -13.15
N ALA A 209 -5.06 13.19 -12.40
CA ALA A 209 -5.69 12.28 -11.45
C ALA A 209 -6.62 11.27 -12.10
N HIS A 210 -7.23 11.61 -13.24
CA HIS A 210 -8.24 10.76 -13.88
C HIS A 210 -7.67 9.81 -14.94
N ASP A 211 -6.35 9.81 -15.17
CA ASP A 211 -5.70 8.94 -16.15
C ASP A 211 -5.88 7.45 -15.89
N VAL A 212 -6.10 7.06 -14.63
CA VAL A 212 -6.31 5.65 -14.25
C VAL A 212 -7.77 5.19 -14.33
N ALA A 213 -8.70 6.08 -14.64
CA ALA A 213 -10.14 5.80 -14.73
C ALA A 213 -10.76 5.17 -13.46
N LEU A 214 -10.20 5.49 -12.28
CA LEU A 214 -10.74 5.12 -10.97
C LEU A 214 -11.20 6.40 -10.23
N PRO A 215 -12.23 6.31 -9.37
CA PRO A 215 -12.71 7.44 -8.58
C PRO A 215 -11.74 7.73 -7.42
N LEU A 216 -10.58 8.29 -7.74
CA LEU A 216 -9.51 8.50 -6.76
C LEU A 216 -9.69 9.75 -5.90
N LEU A 217 -10.53 10.69 -6.35
CA LEU A 217 -10.76 11.98 -5.70
C LEU A 217 -12.24 12.13 -5.36
N ASP A 218 -12.52 12.59 -4.14
CA ASP A 218 -13.87 12.97 -3.68
C ASP A 218 -13.78 14.30 -2.91
N PRO A 219 -14.36 15.41 -3.42
CA PRO A 219 -15.03 15.53 -4.71
C PRO A 219 -14.05 15.42 -5.91
N ALA A 220 -14.58 15.02 -7.07
CA ALA A 220 -13.82 14.97 -8.32
C ALA A 220 -13.35 16.37 -8.74
N ARG A 221 -12.11 16.47 -9.20
CA ARG A 221 -11.49 17.75 -9.58
C ARG A 221 -10.28 17.59 -10.50
N PRO A 222 -10.01 18.54 -11.39
CA PRO A 222 -8.86 18.45 -12.26
C PRO A 222 -7.57 18.56 -11.45
N ILE A 223 -6.65 17.62 -11.69
CA ILE A 223 -5.28 17.65 -11.18
C ILE A 223 -4.35 17.33 -12.33
N LEU A 224 -3.28 18.10 -12.47
CA LEU A 224 -2.20 17.87 -13.42
C LEU A 224 -0.87 17.66 -12.70
N ILE A 225 0.00 16.84 -13.30
CA ILE A 225 1.40 16.65 -12.89
C ILE A 225 2.30 17.28 -13.96
N PRO A 226 2.72 18.55 -13.80
CA PRO A 226 3.48 19.29 -14.80
C PRO A 226 4.74 18.57 -15.25
N GLU A 227 5.49 17.99 -14.30
CA GLU A 227 6.71 17.23 -14.60
C GLU A 227 6.46 16.07 -15.60
N ASN A 228 5.31 15.39 -15.47
CA ASN A 228 4.97 14.27 -16.35
C ASN A 228 4.46 14.75 -17.70
N ILE A 229 3.73 15.86 -17.74
CA ILE A 229 3.30 16.51 -18.99
C ILE A 229 4.52 16.98 -19.79
N GLU A 230 5.51 17.60 -19.14
CA GLU A 230 6.76 18.02 -19.77
C GLU A 230 7.49 16.82 -20.38
N LYS A 231 7.62 15.73 -19.61
CA LYS A 231 8.23 14.47 -20.10
C LYS A 231 7.44 13.86 -21.25
N TRP A 232 6.11 13.85 -21.17
CA TRP A 232 5.22 13.34 -22.21
C TRP A 232 5.32 14.16 -23.52
N SER A 233 5.53 15.47 -23.39
CA SER A 233 5.63 16.41 -24.50
C SER A 233 6.99 16.47 -25.19
N ALA A 234 8.02 15.83 -24.63
CA ALA A 234 9.42 16.07 -25.02
C ALA A 234 9.71 15.80 -26.51
N ASP A 235 9.06 14.78 -27.08
CA ASP A 235 9.25 14.36 -28.47
C ASP A 235 8.09 14.82 -29.38
N LEU A 236 7.17 15.65 -28.86
CA LEU A 236 6.08 16.20 -29.64
C LEU A 236 6.52 17.52 -30.26
N GLU A 237 6.39 17.64 -31.58
CA GLU A 237 6.56 18.91 -32.30
C GLU A 237 5.33 19.84 -32.12
N ILE A 238 4.74 19.83 -30.92
CA ILE A 238 3.54 20.58 -30.56
C ILE A 238 3.93 21.63 -29.51
N PRO A 239 3.43 22.88 -29.61
CA PRO A 239 3.65 23.90 -28.59
C PRO A 239 3.22 23.41 -27.21
N LYS A 240 4.07 23.59 -26.18
CA LYS A 240 3.76 23.14 -24.81
C LYS A 240 2.43 23.66 -24.28
N THR A 241 2.08 24.91 -24.63
CA THR A 241 0.80 25.52 -24.25
C THR A 241 -0.40 24.71 -24.73
N GLU A 242 -0.34 24.14 -25.94
CA GLU A 242 -1.41 23.31 -26.49
C GLU A 242 -1.47 21.94 -25.80
N VAL A 243 -0.32 21.37 -25.44
CA VAL A 243 -0.24 20.11 -24.68
C VAL A 243 -0.87 20.27 -23.29
N TYR A 244 -0.51 21.33 -22.55
CA TYR A 244 -1.14 21.61 -21.25
C TYR A 244 -2.64 21.84 -21.40
N LEU A 245 -3.07 22.56 -22.43
CA LEU A 245 -4.49 22.81 -22.68
C LEU A 245 -5.26 21.52 -22.98
N PHE A 246 -4.66 20.61 -23.76
CA PHE A 246 -5.24 19.27 -24.01
C PHE A 246 -5.44 18.48 -22.70
N HIS A 247 -4.42 18.40 -21.85
CA HIS A 247 -4.54 17.67 -20.59
C HIS A 247 -5.51 18.37 -19.62
N ALA A 248 -5.49 19.70 -19.55
CA ALA A 248 -6.42 20.49 -18.76
C ALA A 248 -7.88 20.24 -19.18
N LEU A 249 -8.17 20.27 -20.48
CA LEU A 249 -9.50 19.97 -21.03
C LEU A 249 -9.96 18.55 -20.67
N ARG A 250 -9.08 17.56 -20.84
CA ARG A 250 -9.39 16.16 -20.53
C ARG A 250 -9.70 15.98 -19.04
N GLU A 251 -8.85 16.49 -18.16
CA GLU A 251 -9.03 16.36 -16.71
C GLU A 251 -10.26 17.13 -16.22
N ALA A 252 -10.47 18.36 -16.68
CA ALA A 252 -11.63 19.16 -16.31
C ALA A 252 -12.93 18.53 -16.82
N ALA A 253 -12.96 18.02 -18.05
CA ALA A 253 -14.14 17.37 -18.59
C ALA A 253 -14.53 16.11 -17.80
N ILE A 254 -13.56 15.28 -17.41
CA ILE A 254 -13.82 14.09 -16.59
C ILE A 254 -14.26 14.51 -15.19
N ALA A 255 -13.61 15.51 -14.59
CA ALA A 255 -13.96 15.99 -13.26
C ALA A 255 -15.38 16.58 -13.19
N ARG A 256 -15.91 17.15 -14.27
CA ARG A 256 -17.30 17.62 -14.33
C ARG A 256 -18.32 16.49 -14.49
N LEU A 257 -17.89 15.34 -15.02
CA LEU A 257 -18.77 14.20 -15.28
C LEU A 257 -19.09 13.39 -14.01
N PHE A 258 -18.18 13.40 -13.03
CA PHE A 258 -18.26 12.62 -11.79
C PHE A 258 -18.37 13.53 -10.57
#